data_AF-A0A919X913-F1
#
_entry.id   AF-A0A919X913-F1
#
_cell.length_a   1.000
_cell.length_b   1.000
_cell.length_c   1.000
_cell.angle_alpha   90.00
_cell.angle_beta   90.00
_cell.angle_gamma   90.00
#
_symmetry.space_group_name_H-M   'P 1'
#
loop_
_entity.id
_entity.type
_entity.pdbx_description
1 polymer ?
#
loop_
_entity_poly.entity_id
_entity_poly.type
_entity_poly.pdbx_seq_one_letter_code
_entity_poly.pdbx_strand_id
1 'polypeptide(L)'
;MNTIWQSYSEVIVMLLIYSGLMTYFLVPFQKKTQAQNDQLNQKSFKSVFKDSLRELVFHKKAIFALALLGFSLLCIWLVYDANESHYNEHSGYPPISTNLEAIYSICGLIIYTVILLFVLGYRRTLNVLKVLKK
;
A
#
# COMPACT_ATOMS: atom_id res chain seq x y z
N MET A 1 16.39 15.58 -24.30
CA MET A 1 17.17 14.55 -23.57
C MET A 1 16.99 14.83 -22.07
N ASN A 2 15.86 14.42 -21.48
CA ASN A 2 15.51 14.63 -20.05
C ASN A 2 14.26 13.82 -19.60
N THR A 3 13.57 13.15 -20.52
CA THR A 3 12.29 12.46 -20.28
C THR A 3 12.41 11.29 -19.31
N ILE A 4 13.54 10.58 -19.33
CA ILE A 4 13.77 9.40 -18.50
C ILE A 4 13.80 9.77 -16.99
N TRP A 5 14.53 10.82 -16.62
CA TRP A 5 14.63 11.26 -15.22
C TRP A 5 13.31 11.87 -14.71
N GLN A 6 12.57 12.59 -15.57
CA GLN A 6 11.24 13.09 -15.23
C GLN A 6 10.28 11.94 -14.91
N SER A 7 10.21 10.91 -15.77
CA SER A 7 9.36 9.74 -15.53
C SER A 7 9.71 8.99 -14.25
N TYR A 8 10.99 8.82 -13.90
CA TYR A 8 11.36 8.17 -12.63
C TYR A 8 10.97 9.00 -11.40
N SER A 9 11.17 10.32 -11.46
CA SER A 9 10.82 11.21 -10.35
C SER A 9 9.32 11.21 -10.05
N GLU A 10 8.48 11.20 -11.09
CA GLU A 10 7.02 11.14 -10.97
C GLU A 10 6.57 9.85 -10.29
N VAL A 11 7.11 8.71 -10.72
CA VAL A 11 6.80 7.39 -10.12
C VAL A 11 7.21 7.36 -8.65
N ILE A 12 8.40 7.87 -8.31
CA ILE A 12 8.88 7.91 -6.92
C ILE A 12 7.98 8.80 -6.06
N VAL A 13 7.61 9.99 -6.55
CA VAL A 13 6.74 10.92 -5.83
C VAL A 13 5.36 10.30 -5.61
N MET A 14 4.79 9.65 -6.63
CA MET A 14 3.49 8.97 -6.52
C MET A 14 3.54 7.83 -5.50
N LEU A 15 4.60 7.00 -5.52
CA LEU A 15 4.80 5.94 -4.52
C LEU A 15 4.95 6.50 -3.10
N LEU A 16 5.62 7.64 -2.94
CA LEU A 16 5.80 8.30 -1.64
C LEU A 16 4.48 8.83 -1.11
N ILE A 17 3.72 9.55 -1.95
CA ILE A 17 2.38 10.07 -1.60
C ILE A 17 1.45 8.91 -1.25
N TYR A 18 1.40 7.89 -2.10
CA TYR A 18 0.61 6.68 -1.88
C TYR A 18 0.97 6.03 -0.53
N SER A 19 2.26 5.81 -0.27
CA SER A 19 2.73 5.18 0.97
C SER A 19 2.43 6.00 2.21
N GLY A 20 2.56 7.32 2.13
CA GLY A 20 2.24 8.24 3.22
C GLY A 20 0.76 8.16 3.61
N LEU A 21 -0.13 8.27 2.62
CA LEU A 21 -1.57 8.14 2.80
C LEU A 21 -1.95 6.74 3.31
N MET A 22 -1.40 5.70 2.70
CA MET A 22 -1.68 4.32 3.07
C MET A 22 -1.25 4.04 4.51
N THR A 23 -0.06 4.50 4.89
CA THR A 23 0.43 4.43 6.28
C THR A 23 -0.47 5.20 7.24
N TYR A 24 -0.88 6.41 6.88
CA TYR A 24 -1.77 7.24 7.70
C TYR A 24 -3.11 6.57 7.97
N PHE A 25 -3.71 5.91 6.97
CA PHE A 25 -4.98 5.20 7.14
C PHE A 25 -4.81 3.85 7.85
N LEU A 26 -3.73 3.11 7.59
CA LEU A 26 -3.47 1.80 8.18
C LEU A 26 -3.05 1.87 9.65
N VAL A 27 -2.31 2.90 10.07
CA VAL A 27 -1.86 3.02 11.46
C VAL A 27 -2.99 3.55 12.34
N PRO A 28 -3.52 2.78 13.30
CA PRO A 28 -4.56 3.27 14.18
C PRO A 28 -3.98 4.31 15.15
N PHE A 29 -4.60 5.50 15.18
CA PHE A 29 -4.24 6.60 16.09
C PHE A 29 -4.58 6.35 17.56
N GLN A 30 -5.29 5.26 17.86
CA GLN A 30 -5.73 5.01 19.22
C GLN A 30 -4.52 4.63 20.08
N LYS A 31 -4.21 5.50 21.05
CA LYS A 31 -3.52 5.09 22.27
C LYS A 31 -4.37 4.00 22.91
N LYS A 32 -4.09 2.73 22.62
CA LYS A 32 -4.50 1.67 23.54
C LYS A 32 -3.56 1.73 24.74
N THR A 33 -3.93 2.67 25.59
CA THR A 33 -3.77 2.71 27.05
C THR A 33 -3.70 1.29 27.60
N GLN A 34 -2.52 0.88 28.05
CA GLN A 34 -2.25 0.29 29.37
C GLN A 34 -2.96 -1.02 29.81
N ALA A 35 -4.09 -1.42 29.22
CA ALA A 35 -4.90 -2.58 29.61
C ALA A 35 -4.39 -3.92 29.05
N GLN A 36 -3.31 -3.91 28.27
CA GLN A 36 -2.72 -5.11 27.64
C GLN A 36 -1.41 -5.56 28.29
N ASN A 37 -0.88 -4.78 29.25
CA ASN A 37 0.44 -5.02 29.86
C ASN A 37 0.52 -6.33 30.64
N ASP A 38 -0.59 -6.79 31.26
CA ASP A 38 -0.55 -7.99 32.11
C ASP A 38 -0.52 -9.30 31.31
N GLN A 39 -0.93 -9.31 30.03
CA GLN A 39 -0.89 -10.50 29.16
C GLN A 39 0.27 -10.52 28.15
N LEU A 40 0.98 -9.41 27.97
CA LEU A 40 2.03 -9.28 26.96
C LEU A 40 3.38 -9.86 27.40
N ASN A 41 3.64 -9.96 28.70
CA ASN A 41 4.90 -10.47 29.26
C ASN A 41 5.23 -11.93 28.91
N GLN A 42 4.29 -12.68 28.33
CA GLN A 42 4.49 -14.09 27.94
C GLN A 42 4.26 -14.37 26.44
N LYS A 43 3.95 -13.35 25.62
CA LYS A 43 3.65 -13.56 24.19
C LYS A 43 4.92 -13.65 23.34
N SER A 44 4.99 -14.68 22.49
CA SER A 44 6.04 -14.83 21.48
C SER A 44 5.92 -13.77 20.38
N PHE A 45 7.03 -13.45 19.71
CA PHE A 45 7.09 -12.49 18.58
C PHE A 45 5.99 -12.76 17.54
N LYS A 46 5.77 -14.02 17.18
CA LYS A 46 4.76 -14.44 16.20
C LYS A 46 3.35 -14.02 16.62
N SER A 47 3.02 -14.14 17.91
CA SER A 47 1.72 -13.70 18.43
C SER A 47 1.57 -12.19 18.33
N VAL A 48 2.59 -11.44 18.76
CA VAL A 48 2.57 -9.96 18.75
C VAL A 48 2.52 -9.42 17.32
N PHE A 49 3.20 -10.06 16.38
CA PHE A 49 3.16 -9.70 14.96
C PHE A 49 1.79 -9.95 14.34
N LYS A 50 1.18 -11.11 14.60
CA LYS A 50 -0.17 -11.44 14.13
C LYS A 50 -1.20 -10.44 14.68
N ASP A 51 -1.11 -10.12 15.97
CA ASP A 51 -2.00 -9.15 16.62
C ASP A 51 -1.80 -7.74 16.03
N SER A 52 -0.54 -7.34 15.78
CA SER A 52 -0.21 -6.07 15.15
C SER A 52 -0.78 -5.95 13.75
N LEU A 53 -0.67 -6.99 12.92
CA LEU A 53 -1.26 -7.02 11.59
C LEU A 53 -2.78 -6.93 11.64
N ARG A 54 -3.42 -7.69 12.54
CA ARG A 54 -4.87 -7.64 12.71
C ARG A 54 -5.34 -6.24 13.09
N GLU A 55 -4.63 -5.57 14.00
CA GLU A 55 -4.96 -4.20 14.38
C GLU A 55 -4.65 -3.14 13.31
N LEU A 56 -3.81 -3.45 12.31
CA LEU A 56 -3.57 -2.57 11.15
C LEU A 56 -4.63 -2.75 10.05
N VAL A 57 -5.30 -3.90 9.96
CA VAL A 57 -6.28 -4.20 8.91
C VAL A 57 -7.72 -4.06 9.41
N PHE A 58 -7.99 -4.45 10.65
CA PHE A 58 -9.34 -4.53 11.20
C PHE A 58 -9.64 -3.35 12.13
N HIS A 59 -9.54 -2.13 11.61
CA HIS A 59 -9.99 -0.91 12.28
C HIS A 59 -10.80 -0.02 11.35
N LYS A 60 -11.62 0.86 11.92
CA LYS A 60 -12.54 1.73 11.17
C LYS A 60 -11.88 2.62 10.09
N LYS A 61 -10.58 2.93 10.24
CA LYS A 61 -9.86 3.75 9.24
C LYS A 61 -9.27 2.92 8.10
N ALA A 62 -9.13 1.60 8.25
CA ALA A 62 -8.65 0.72 7.18
C ALA A 62 -9.57 0.73 5.95
N ILE A 63 -10.85 1.10 6.12
CA ILE A 63 -11.77 1.28 4.98
C ILE A 63 -11.25 2.34 4.00
N PHE A 64 -10.60 3.41 4.49
CA PHE A 64 -10.01 4.45 3.63
C PHE A 64 -8.75 3.95 2.91
N ALA A 65 -7.96 3.08 3.56
CA ALA A 65 -6.84 2.41 2.92
C ALA A 65 -7.32 1.48 1.79
N LEU A 66 -8.40 0.72 2.03
CA LEU A 66 -9.01 -0.15 1.02
C LEU A 66 -9.59 0.66 -0.14
N ALA A 67 -10.30 1.74 0.16
CA ALA A 67 -10.84 2.66 -0.86
C ALA A 67 -9.72 3.29 -1.69
N LEU A 68 -8.62 3.73 -1.05
CA LEU A 68 -7.46 4.27 -1.75
C LEU A 68 -6.82 3.24 -2.68
N LEU A 69 -6.65 2.00 -2.21
CA LEU A 69 -6.14 0.91 -3.06
C LEU A 69 -7.08 0.67 -4.24
N GLY A 70 -8.38 0.48 -3.99
CA GLY A 70 -9.37 0.24 -5.06
C GLY A 70 -9.42 1.38 -6.08
N PHE A 71 -9.41 2.63 -5.62
CA PHE A 71 -9.35 3.80 -6.48
C PHE A 71 -8.07 3.81 -7.32
N SER A 72 -6.92 3.50 -6.72
CA SER A 72 -5.64 3.45 -7.44
C SER A 72 -5.63 2.38 -8.53
N LEU A 73 -6.17 1.20 -8.24
CA LEU A 73 -6.29 0.11 -9.23
C LEU A 73 -7.21 0.50 -10.39
N LEU A 74 -8.33 1.16 -10.09
CA LEU A 74 -9.26 1.66 -11.10
C LEU A 74 -8.61 2.75 -11.96
N CYS A 75 -7.88 3.70 -11.36
CA CYS A 75 -7.13 4.71 -12.11
C CYS A 75 -6.09 4.09 -13.06
N ILE A 76 -5.33 3.08 -12.60
CA ILE A 76 -4.39 2.38 -13.47
C ILE A 76 -5.12 1.81 -14.69
N TRP A 77 -6.20 1.07 -14.45
CA TRP A 77 -6.97 0.47 -15.55
C TRP A 77 -7.47 1.52 -16.56
N LEU A 78 -8.12 2.58 -16.06
CA LEU A 78 -8.69 3.63 -16.92
C LEU A 78 -7.63 4.38 -17.73
N VAL A 79 -6.42 4.58 -17.19
CA VAL A 79 -5.35 5.26 -17.92
C VAL A 79 -4.86 4.43 -19.10
N TYR A 80 -4.67 3.12 -18.91
CA TYR A 80 -4.26 2.23 -20.00
C TYR A 80 -5.36 2.10 -21.06
N ASP A 81 -6.62 1.93 -20.64
CA ASP A 81 -7.78 1.88 -21.54
C ASP A 81 -7.92 3.16 -22.39
N ALA A 82 -7.79 4.33 -21.77
CA ALA A 82 -7.83 5.61 -22.47
C ALA A 82 -6.66 5.79 -23.46
N ASN A 83 -5.46 5.35 -23.09
CA ASN A 83 -4.29 5.41 -23.98
C ASN A 83 -4.43 4.46 -25.18
N GLU A 84 -4.98 3.26 -24.96
CA GLU A 84 -5.26 2.29 -26.01
C GLU A 84 -6.31 2.81 -26.99
N SER A 85 -7.44 3.32 -26.49
CA SER A 85 -8.47 3.95 -27.34
C SER A 85 -7.90 5.12 -28.13
N HIS A 86 -7.18 6.04 -27.48
CA HIS A 86 -6.58 7.19 -28.17
C HIS A 86 -5.63 6.76 -29.29
N TYR A 87 -4.73 5.80 -29.03
CA TYR A 87 -3.80 5.29 -30.02
C TYR A 87 -4.53 4.59 -31.18
N ASN A 88 -5.45 3.68 -30.87
CA ASN A 88 -6.12 2.87 -31.88
C ASN A 88 -7.03 3.70 -32.79
N GLU A 89 -7.60 4.80 -32.29
CA GLU A 89 -8.48 5.67 -33.07
C GLU A 89 -7.73 6.74 -33.87
N HIS A 90 -6.57 7.21 -33.40
CA HIS A 90 -5.93 8.41 -33.95
C HIS A 90 -4.51 8.19 -34.52
N SER A 91 -3.88 7.04 -34.29
CA SER A 91 -2.48 6.83 -34.67
C SER A 91 -2.28 6.51 -36.15
N GLY A 92 -3.30 5.98 -36.83
CA GLY A 92 -3.19 5.47 -38.21
C GLY A 92 -2.39 4.18 -38.35
N TYR A 93 -1.97 3.58 -37.23
CA TYR A 93 -1.26 2.30 -37.18
C TYR A 93 -2.21 1.14 -36.84
N PRO A 94 -1.78 -0.13 -37.02
CA PRO A 94 -2.54 -1.28 -36.56
C PRO A 94 -2.85 -1.19 -35.05
N PRO A 95 -4.02 -1.72 -34.62
CA PRO A 95 -4.44 -1.62 -33.24
C PRO A 95 -3.47 -2.35 -32.31
N ILE A 96 -3.18 -1.72 -31.17
CA ILE A 96 -2.39 -2.28 -30.07
C ILE A 96 -3.31 -2.66 -28.91
N SER A 97 -2.79 -3.48 -27.99
CA SER A 97 -3.44 -3.71 -26.70
C SER A 97 -2.46 -3.48 -25.55
N THR A 98 -2.94 -2.79 -24.53
CA THR A 98 -2.20 -2.39 -23.32
C THR A 98 -2.63 -3.18 -22.07
N ASN A 99 -3.58 -4.11 -22.23
CA ASN A 99 -4.13 -4.92 -21.13
C ASN A 99 -3.07 -5.62 -20.26
N LEU A 100 -2.05 -6.22 -20.87
CA LEU A 100 -0.98 -6.89 -20.12
C LEU A 100 -0.16 -5.91 -19.29
N GLU A 101 0.13 -4.72 -19.81
CA GLU A 101 0.86 -3.66 -19.10
C GLU A 101 0.05 -3.13 -17.91
N ALA A 102 -1.28 -2.97 -18.11
CA ALA A 102 -2.20 -2.61 -17.04
C ALA A 102 -2.22 -3.68 -15.93
N ILE A 103 -2.30 -4.96 -16.29
CA ILE A 103 -2.28 -6.08 -15.33
C ILE A 103 -0.97 -6.12 -14.55
N TYR A 104 0.18 -5.97 -15.22
CA TYR A 104 1.47 -5.93 -14.55
C TYR A 104 1.58 -4.75 -13.57
N SER A 105 1.07 -3.59 -13.95
CA SER A 105 1.03 -2.40 -13.09
C SER A 105 0.15 -2.60 -11.85
N ILE A 106 -1.03 -3.19 -12.03
CA ILE A 106 -1.96 -3.57 -10.95
C ILE A 106 -1.30 -4.57 -9.99
N CYS A 107 -0.73 -5.65 -10.53
CA CYS A 107 -0.02 -6.65 -9.72
C CYS A 107 1.14 -6.04 -8.94
N GLY A 108 1.92 -5.16 -9.58
CA GLY A 108 3.00 -4.42 -8.93
C GLY A 108 2.52 -3.59 -7.75
N LEU A 109 1.43 -2.83 -7.90
CA LEU A 109 0.86 -2.02 -6.82
C LEU A 109 0.33 -2.90 -5.66
N ILE A 110 -0.32 -4.03 -5.97
CA ILE A 110 -0.80 -4.96 -4.95
C ILE A 110 0.37 -5.53 -4.15
N ILE A 111 1.40 -6.04 -4.83
CA ILE A 111 2.60 -6.60 -4.18
C ILE A 111 3.26 -5.52 -3.31
N TYR A 112 3.43 -4.30 -3.84
CA TYR A 112 3.97 -3.17 -3.09
C TYR A 112 3.18 -2.87 -1.82
N THR A 113 1.85 -2.88 -1.90
CA THR A 113 0.95 -2.64 -0.77
C THR A 113 1.07 -3.72 0.29
N VAL A 114 1.19 -4.99 -0.13
CA VAL A 114 1.42 -6.11 0.79
C VAL A 114 2.76 -5.93 1.51
N ILE A 115 3.85 -5.62 0.79
CA ILE A 115 5.17 -5.38 1.40
C ILE A 115 5.08 -4.23 2.43
N LEU A 116 4.42 -3.13 2.07
CA LEU A 116 4.23 -1.99 2.97
C LEU A 116 3.52 -2.40 4.26
N LEU A 117 2.48 -3.22 4.17
CA LEU A 117 1.73 -3.73 5.31
C LEU A 117 2.58 -4.64 6.22
N PHE A 118 3.41 -5.52 5.63
CA PHE A 118 4.36 -6.35 6.39
C PHE A 118 5.40 -5.49 7.12
N VAL A 119 5.96 -4.47 6.46
CA VAL A 119 6.93 -3.54 7.06
C VAL A 119 6.31 -2.78 8.23
N LEU A 120 5.08 -2.28 8.07
CA LEU A 120 4.33 -1.59 9.13
C LEU A 120 4.07 -2.51 10.32
N GLY A 121 3.60 -3.74 10.07
CA GLY A 121 3.38 -4.75 11.10
C GLY A 121 4.66 -5.09 11.87
N TYR A 122 5.77 -5.23 11.15
CA TYR A 122 7.08 -5.55 11.73
C TYR A 122 7.58 -4.40 12.62
N ARG A 123 7.55 -3.17 12.11
CA ARG A 123 7.97 -1.97 12.87
C ARG A 123 7.13 -1.78 14.13
N ARG A 124 5.81 -2.00 14.04
CA ARG A 124 4.90 -1.94 15.19
C ARG A 124 5.23 -3.00 16.23
N THR A 125 5.51 -4.23 15.80
CA THR A 125 5.88 -5.34 16.68
C THR A 125 7.18 -5.05 17.43
N LEU A 126 8.21 -4.55 16.74
CA LEU A 126 9.46 -4.15 17.37
C LEU A 126 9.27 -3.06 18.43
N ASN A 127 8.43 -2.06 18.15
CA ASN A 127 8.13 -1.00 19.10
C ASN A 127 7.43 -1.53 20.35
N VAL A 128 6.47 -2.46 20.20
CA VAL A 128 5.80 -3.10 21.34
C VAL A 128 6.79 -3.91 22.18
N LEU A 129 7.61 -4.76 21.56
CA LEU A 129 8.59 -5.59 22.28
C LEU A 129 9.67 -4.78 23.00
N LYS A 130 10.07 -3.63 22.44
CA LYS A 130 11.00 -2.70 23.11
C LYS A 130 10.41 -2.11 24.40
N VAL A 131 9.11 -1.83 24.42
CA VAL A 131 8.42 -1.32 25.61
C VAL A 131 8.32 -2.39 26.70
N LEU A 132 8.12 -3.66 26.34
CA LEU A 132 8.01 -4.77 27.32
C LEU A 132 9.33 -5.15 28.00
N LYS A 133 10.47 -4.90 27.34
CA LYS A 133 11.79 -5.21 27.89
C LYS A 133 12.32 -4.15 28.86
N LYS A 134 11.62 -3.01 28.99
CA LYS A 134 12.02 -1.88 29.83
C LYS A 134 11.24 -1.90 31.14
#